data_AF-A0A1L8CMI0-F1
#
_entry.id   AF-A0A1L8CMI0-F1
#
_cell.length_a   1.000
_cell.length_b   1.000
_cell.length_c   1.000
_cell.angle_alpha   90.00
_cell.angle_beta   90.00
_cell.angle_gamma   90.00
#
_symmetry.space_group_name_H-M   'P 1'
#
loop_
_entity.id
_entity.type
_entity.pdbx_description
1 polymer ?
#
loop_
_entity_poly.entity_id
_entity_poly.type
_entity_poly.pdbx_seq_one_letter_code
_entity_poly.pdbx_strand_id
1 'polypeptide(L)'
;MELLADFHFLRPWWLLLIPLWLWLAAYVWRTCSSNNGWAALCDPVMLKYLVGETVSQQRPKAVLIALMTGGVLACTALAGPVFQQLPQPLFQSQSAMVIGLDLSRSMLAEDLKPNRLARAKQKLQDILALRREGQTGLIVFAGSAFDVVPLTTDNRAILAMLDSLHPSMMPAQGSKASAALEHAYAMFKRGAISNGHVLLLTDGVDAAASASAERLQQAGHRVSVFGVGTEDGAPIPVSGSNEQGGFLKDGAGNIIIPRLNQAELSLLADTGGGIYRAIRFDDSDINSLPDLIPSQAAESRKESMQTDRWREEGPWLLLVLLLPLLSLAFRRGLLLLLLVLPFGFSDSAYAMAWQDWWQTRDQQGQALIQQDADDAASRFENPDWKAAAQYRAGKYKESADTLTSTEHADGWYNRGNALAKAGDLKGAAKAYEQALAKDAAHEDAQFNLELVKKAQQKSEQQQSDQNQSGDGQPSDEQGDQQQSNEKQEQSSSQSDSGDRQDKSGNQSEQDAQPEQSAADNNEQQENNQQDDKPQPEQNQAGDEQKEQSSQQSQAESGDKEEEQSEQAAQTEQADEQQSEEMKASQQWLRRIPDDPGGLLKRKFQYQYRQQGEQSGNKGTQTW
;
A
#
# COMPACT_ATOMS: atom_id res chain seq x y z
N MET A 1 5.95 5.04 38.81
CA MET A 1 4.90 5.73 39.61
C MET A 1 4.23 6.84 38.80
N GLU A 2 4.67 7.09 37.56
CA GLU A 2 4.24 8.21 36.71
C GLU A 2 2.73 8.27 36.47
N LEU A 3 2.02 7.13 36.36
CA LEU A 3 0.57 7.08 36.16
C LEU A 3 -0.29 7.83 37.22
N LEU A 4 0.29 8.23 38.36
CA LEU A 4 -0.36 9.05 39.39
C LEU A 4 0.16 10.50 39.43
N ALA A 5 1.23 10.83 38.72
CA ALA A 5 1.78 12.19 38.65
C ALA A 5 0.93 13.08 37.72
N ASP A 6 0.51 12.54 36.58
CA ASP A 6 -0.24 13.26 35.56
C ASP A 6 -1.77 13.19 35.74
N PHE A 7 -2.25 12.49 36.78
CA PHE A 7 -3.67 12.28 37.01
C PHE A 7 -4.40 13.58 37.38
N HIS A 8 -5.35 13.97 36.53
CA HIS A 8 -6.24 15.09 36.79
C HIS A 8 -7.62 14.91 36.14
N PHE A 9 -8.49 15.89 36.34
CA PHE A 9 -9.81 15.98 35.73
C PHE A 9 -9.86 17.16 34.76
N LEU A 10 -10.32 16.95 33.53
CA LEU A 10 -10.52 18.03 32.54
C LEU A 10 -11.66 18.98 32.93
N ARG A 11 -12.64 18.51 33.70
CA ARG A 11 -13.89 19.23 34.00
C ARG A 11 -14.30 19.07 35.48
N PRO A 12 -13.44 19.43 36.46
CA PRO A 12 -13.61 19.07 37.88
C PRO A 12 -14.90 19.61 38.51
N TRP A 13 -15.53 20.65 37.93
CA TRP A 13 -16.80 21.19 38.40
C TRP A 13 -17.96 20.19 38.39
N TRP A 14 -17.92 19.13 37.57
CA TRP A 14 -18.94 18.06 37.61
C TRP A 14 -18.99 17.31 38.94
N LEU A 15 -17.88 17.28 39.71
CA LEU A 15 -17.83 16.68 41.04
C LEU A 15 -18.72 17.43 42.05
N LEU A 16 -19.04 18.71 41.81
CA LEU A 16 -19.96 19.50 42.66
C LEU A 16 -21.41 19.04 42.56
N LEU A 17 -21.78 18.25 41.53
CA LEU A 17 -23.11 17.65 41.43
C LEU A 17 -23.28 16.41 42.32
N ILE A 18 -22.19 15.81 42.83
CA ILE A 18 -22.25 14.65 43.73
C ILE A 18 -23.11 14.91 44.98
N PRO A 19 -22.87 15.95 45.81
CA PRO A 19 -23.71 16.20 46.98
C PRO A 19 -25.17 16.52 46.61
N LEU A 20 -25.42 17.20 45.49
CA LEU A 20 -26.77 17.48 44.99
C LEU A 20 -27.50 16.20 44.59
N TRP A 21 -26.83 15.28 43.90
CA TRP A 21 -27.37 13.98 43.51
C TRP A 21 -27.68 13.11 44.74
N LEU A 22 -26.74 13.00 45.68
CA LEU A 22 -26.93 12.22 46.90
C LEU A 22 -28.09 12.78 47.75
N TRP A 23 -28.25 14.11 47.81
CA TRP A 23 -29.39 14.76 48.46
C TRP A 23 -30.71 14.47 47.73
N LEU A 24 -30.75 14.62 46.40
CA LEU A 24 -31.93 14.36 45.58
C LEU A 24 -32.38 12.90 45.68
N ALA A 25 -31.46 11.95 45.60
CA ALA A 25 -31.71 10.53 45.77
C ALA A 25 -32.27 10.20 47.17
N ALA A 26 -31.70 10.79 48.24
CA ALA A 26 -32.20 10.63 49.60
C ALA A 26 -33.58 11.29 49.81
N TYR A 27 -33.86 12.42 49.14
CA TYR A 27 -35.14 13.11 49.15
C TYR A 27 -36.24 12.32 48.42
N VAL A 28 -35.94 11.82 47.22
CA VAL A 28 -36.84 10.93 46.44
C VAL A 28 -37.11 9.63 47.21
N TRP A 29 -36.10 9.04 47.85
CA TRP A 29 -36.29 7.86 48.71
C TRP A 29 -37.24 8.16 49.88
N ARG A 30 -37.03 9.26 50.61
CA ARG A 30 -37.89 9.66 51.73
C ARG A 30 -39.33 9.94 51.31
N THR A 31 -39.53 10.70 50.24
CA THR A 31 -40.87 11.08 49.76
C THR A 31 -41.62 9.89 49.15
N CYS A 32 -40.98 9.08 48.29
CA CYS A 32 -41.61 7.88 47.73
C CYS A 32 -41.87 6.78 48.78
N SER A 33 -41.09 6.72 49.88
CA SER A 33 -41.34 5.77 50.97
C SER A 33 -42.48 6.19 51.91
N SER A 34 -43.00 7.41 51.78
CA SER A 34 -44.02 7.97 52.68
C SER A 34 -45.46 7.84 52.17
N ASN A 35 -45.66 7.50 50.89
CA ASN A 35 -46.93 7.78 50.21
C ASN A 35 -47.63 6.55 49.63
N ASN A 36 -48.10 5.66 50.52
CA ASN A 36 -49.32 4.90 50.22
C ASN A 36 -50.49 5.91 50.23
N GLY A 37 -50.74 6.60 49.12
CA GLY A 37 -51.77 7.67 49.06
C GLY A 37 -53.16 7.22 49.49
N TRP A 38 -53.47 5.93 49.33
CA TRP A 38 -54.66 5.28 49.87
C TRP A 38 -54.82 5.41 51.40
N ALA A 39 -53.72 5.42 52.17
CA ALA A 39 -53.76 5.58 53.62
C ALA A 39 -54.10 7.02 54.08
N ALA A 40 -54.11 8.00 53.17
CA ALA A 40 -54.61 9.35 53.41
C ALA A 40 -56.07 9.55 52.95
N LEU A 41 -56.67 8.54 52.29
CA LEU A 41 -57.98 8.62 51.65
C LEU A 41 -58.96 7.51 52.04
N CYS A 42 -58.51 6.48 52.77
CA CYS A 42 -59.31 5.32 53.17
C CYS A 42 -59.05 4.95 54.64
N ASP A 43 -60.09 4.42 55.29
CA ASP A 43 -60.03 3.97 56.68
C ASP A 43 -59.00 2.82 56.87
N PRO A 44 -58.15 2.85 57.91
CA PRO A 44 -57.11 1.85 58.12
C PRO A 44 -57.62 0.41 58.29
N VAL A 45 -58.87 0.21 58.71
CA VAL A 45 -59.50 -1.13 58.81
C VAL A 45 -59.85 -1.65 57.41
N MET A 46 -60.39 -0.80 56.53
CA MET A 46 -60.71 -1.17 55.14
C MET A 46 -59.46 -1.37 54.27
N LEU A 47 -58.40 -0.60 54.54
CA LEU A 47 -57.13 -0.65 53.78
C LEU A 47 -56.56 -2.08 53.71
N LYS A 48 -56.70 -2.86 54.79
CA LYS A 48 -56.21 -4.24 54.91
C LYS A 48 -56.88 -5.24 53.97
N TYR A 49 -58.11 -4.95 53.52
CA TYR A 49 -58.91 -5.83 52.67
C TYR A 49 -58.94 -5.36 51.21
N LEU A 50 -58.82 -4.05 50.96
CA LEU A 50 -58.68 -3.47 49.62
C LEU A 50 -57.28 -3.65 49.05
N VAL A 51 -56.24 -3.54 49.89
CA VAL A 51 -54.85 -3.82 49.53
C VAL A 51 -54.44 -5.10 50.26
N GLY A 52 -54.57 -6.23 49.55
CA GLY A 52 -54.38 -7.57 50.10
C GLY A 52 -53.05 -7.76 50.84
N GLU A 53 -53.07 -8.61 51.87
CA GLU A 53 -52.02 -8.68 52.89
C GLU A 53 -50.59 -8.78 52.32
N THR A 54 -49.84 -7.70 52.49
CA THR A 54 -48.38 -7.67 52.41
C THR A 54 -47.72 -8.06 51.07
N VAL A 55 -48.10 -7.36 49.98
CA VAL A 55 -47.03 -6.92 49.07
C VAL A 55 -46.29 -5.75 49.74
N SER A 56 -45.45 -6.09 50.73
CA SER A 56 -44.51 -5.16 51.34
C SER A 56 -43.43 -4.81 50.31
N GLN A 57 -43.74 -3.88 49.41
CA GLN A 57 -42.75 -3.27 48.52
C GLN A 57 -41.84 -2.32 49.31
N GLN A 58 -41.10 -2.87 50.27
CA GLN A 58 -39.79 -2.33 50.59
C GLN A 58 -38.97 -2.39 49.30
N ARG A 59 -38.95 -1.25 48.58
CA ARG A 59 -38.08 -1.07 47.42
C ARG A 59 -36.69 -1.55 47.83
N PRO A 60 -36.05 -2.48 47.10
CA PRO A 60 -34.84 -3.12 47.60
C PRO A 60 -33.78 -2.06 47.82
N LYS A 61 -33.12 -2.07 49.00
CA LYS A 61 -32.06 -1.10 49.35
C LYS A 61 -30.97 -1.08 48.27
N ALA A 62 -30.75 -2.19 47.57
CA ALA A 62 -29.89 -2.30 46.39
C ALA A 62 -30.21 -1.30 45.27
N VAL A 63 -31.48 -0.95 45.01
CA VAL A 63 -31.85 0.06 43.99
C VAL A 63 -31.49 1.47 44.44
N LEU A 64 -31.63 1.80 45.73
CA LEU A 64 -31.09 3.07 46.26
C LEU A 64 -29.57 3.10 46.15
N ILE A 65 -28.90 2.03 46.56
CA ILE A 65 -27.44 1.93 46.52
C ILE A 65 -26.94 2.09 45.07
N ALA A 66 -27.55 1.39 44.10
CA ALA A 66 -27.24 1.50 42.68
C ALA A 66 -27.51 2.92 42.11
N LEU A 67 -28.60 3.57 42.51
CA LEU A 67 -28.88 4.95 42.10
C LEU A 67 -27.87 5.95 42.70
N MET A 68 -27.47 5.75 43.97
CA MET A 68 -26.48 6.57 44.66
C MET A 68 -25.09 6.40 44.02
N THR A 69 -24.57 5.17 43.93
CA THR A 69 -23.23 4.92 43.37
C THR A 69 -23.19 5.20 41.87
N GLY A 70 -24.26 4.90 41.12
CA GLY A 70 -24.35 5.21 39.70
C GLY A 70 -24.24 6.70 39.40
N GLY A 71 -24.94 7.56 40.14
CA GLY A 71 -24.82 9.01 39.94
C GLY A 71 -23.46 9.56 40.35
N VAL A 72 -22.82 9.03 41.40
CA VAL A 72 -21.42 9.37 41.74
C VAL A 72 -20.49 9.02 40.57
N LEU A 73 -20.62 7.80 40.03
CA LEU A 73 -19.82 7.32 38.90
C LEU A 73 -20.04 8.15 37.63
N ALA A 74 -21.29 8.53 37.33
CA ALA A 74 -21.62 9.42 36.22
C ALA A 74 -21.00 10.83 36.41
N CYS A 75 -21.02 11.38 37.62
CA CYS A 75 -20.37 12.68 37.90
C CYS A 75 -18.84 12.58 37.76
N THR A 76 -18.21 11.49 38.22
CA THR A 76 -16.77 11.29 38.03
C THR A 76 -16.40 11.01 36.57
N ALA A 77 -17.26 10.35 35.79
CA ALA A 77 -17.07 10.15 34.35
C ALA A 77 -17.13 11.50 33.60
N LEU A 78 -18.14 12.32 33.88
CA LEU A 78 -18.32 13.64 33.27
C LEU A 78 -17.23 14.66 33.66
N ALA A 79 -16.59 14.46 34.82
CA ALA A 79 -15.42 15.25 35.23
C ALA A 79 -14.17 15.00 34.34
N GLY A 80 -14.17 13.94 33.53
CA GLY A 80 -13.12 13.66 32.55
C GLY A 80 -11.78 13.30 33.18
N PRO A 81 -11.66 12.15 33.88
CA PRO A 81 -10.40 11.67 34.41
C PRO A 81 -9.43 11.31 33.28
N VAL A 82 -8.17 11.71 33.43
CA VAL A 82 -7.11 11.46 32.43
C VAL A 82 -5.86 10.90 33.10
N PHE A 83 -5.20 9.99 32.40
CA PHE A 83 -3.98 9.29 32.85
C PHE A 83 -2.88 9.24 31.77
N GLN A 84 -3.18 9.72 30.55
CA GLN A 84 -2.31 9.63 29.38
C GLN A 84 -2.50 10.86 28.49
N GLN A 85 -1.40 11.37 27.94
CA GLN A 85 -1.37 12.40 26.91
C GLN A 85 -1.21 11.72 25.54
N LEU A 86 -1.93 12.19 24.51
CA LEU A 86 -1.74 11.72 23.13
C LEU A 86 -0.83 12.71 22.38
N PRO A 87 0.37 12.30 21.94
CA PRO A 87 1.14 13.10 20.99
C PRO A 87 0.40 13.12 19.63
N GLN A 88 0.01 14.30 19.16
CA GLN A 88 -0.51 14.49 17.80
C GLN A 88 0.51 15.31 16.99
N PRO A 89 1.14 14.75 15.93
CA PRO A 89 2.07 15.48 15.08
C PRO A 89 1.31 16.47 14.19
N LEU A 90 1.35 17.76 14.55
CA LEU A 90 0.49 18.80 13.95
C LEU A 90 1.17 19.67 12.89
N PHE A 91 2.42 19.35 12.49
CA PHE A 91 3.21 20.14 11.55
C PHE A 91 3.79 19.29 10.41
N GLN A 92 2.96 19.00 9.41
CA GLN A 92 3.40 18.51 8.11
C GLN A 92 4.50 19.45 7.56
N SER A 93 5.60 18.89 7.08
CA SER A 93 6.81 19.67 6.79
C SER A 93 6.58 20.67 5.64
N GLN A 94 6.58 21.97 5.96
CA GLN A 94 6.42 23.09 5.01
C GLN A 94 7.59 23.27 4.02
N SER A 95 8.37 22.22 3.76
CA SER A 95 9.36 22.22 2.68
C SER A 95 8.61 22.24 1.34
N ALA A 96 8.62 23.38 0.66
CA ALA A 96 8.13 23.50 -0.70
C ALA A 96 9.30 23.56 -1.69
N MET A 97 9.25 22.71 -2.72
CA MET A 97 10.20 22.72 -3.83
C MET A 97 9.47 22.99 -5.15
N VAL A 98 10.06 23.84 -5.99
CA VAL A 98 9.59 24.03 -7.38
C VAL A 98 10.72 23.65 -8.33
N ILE A 99 10.47 22.65 -9.16
CA ILE A 99 11.39 22.17 -10.19
C ILE A 99 11.12 22.97 -11.47
N GLY A 100 12.17 23.57 -12.05
CA GLY A 100 12.14 24.16 -13.38
C GLY A 100 12.95 23.31 -14.35
N LEU A 101 12.26 22.60 -15.25
CA LEU A 101 12.89 21.74 -16.26
C LEU A 101 12.96 22.44 -17.62
N ASP A 102 14.16 22.52 -18.19
CA ASP A 102 14.39 23.06 -19.53
C ASP A 102 13.93 22.06 -20.62
N LEU A 103 13.08 22.55 -21.53
CA LEU A 103 12.55 21.85 -22.71
C LEU A 103 12.91 22.59 -24.01
N SER A 104 14.04 23.26 -24.04
CA SER A 104 14.65 23.79 -25.26
C SER A 104 15.23 22.66 -26.14
N ARG A 105 15.71 23.01 -27.35
CA ARG A 105 16.32 22.02 -28.28
C ARG A 105 17.72 21.59 -27.88
N SER A 106 18.45 22.40 -27.12
CA SER A 106 19.81 22.05 -26.68
C SER A 106 19.81 20.88 -25.68
N MET A 107 18.72 20.74 -24.93
CA MET A 107 18.44 19.57 -24.08
C MET A 107 18.21 18.25 -24.85
N LEU A 108 18.24 18.24 -26.19
CA LEU A 108 18.29 16.99 -27.00
C LEU A 108 19.72 16.56 -27.38
N ALA A 109 20.75 17.32 -27.02
CA ALA A 109 22.14 16.93 -27.26
C ALA A 109 22.54 15.64 -26.48
N GLU A 110 23.46 14.86 -27.08
CA GLU A 110 23.84 13.52 -26.61
C GLU A 110 25.22 13.44 -25.91
N ASP A 111 25.72 14.57 -25.38
CA ASP A 111 26.92 14.60 -24.54
C ASP A 111 26.73 13.85 -23.21
N LEU A 112 25.51 13.90 -22.66
CA LEU A 112 25.05 13.00 -21.61
C LEU A 112 24.10 11.94 -22.22
N LYS A 113 24.56 10.69 -22.32
CA LYS A 113 23.75 9.60 -22.89
C LYS A 113 22.54 9.24 -22.01
N PRO A 114 21.35 8.98 -22.59
CA PRO A 114 21.07 9.00 -24.03
C PRO A 114 20.96 10.42 -24.61
N ASN A 115 20.32 11.35 -23.90
CA ASN A 115 20.41 12.80 -24.14
C ASN A 115 20.23 13.60 -22.82
N ARG A 116 20.60 14.88 -22.83
CA ARG A 116 20.49 15.80 -21.68
C ARG A 116 19.12 15.74 -20.99
N LEU A 117 18.02 15.86 -21.74
CA LEU A 117 16.66 15.84 -21.19
C LEU A 117 16.33 14.51 -20.52
N ALA A 118 16.64 13.38 -21.16
CA ALA A 118 16.39 12.06 -20.58
C ALA A 118 17.15 11.87 -19.24
N ARG A 119 18.36 12.40 -19.13
CA ARG A 119 19.15 12.35 -17.88
C ARG A 119 18.71 13.36 -16.83
N ALA A 120 18.19 14.53 -17.24
CA ALA A 120 17.48 15.44 -16.34
C ALA A 120 16.19 14.79 -15.81
N LYS A 121 15.42 14.08 -16.64
CA LYS A 121 14.23 13.31 -16.20
C LYS A 121 14.61 12.22 -15.20
N GLN A 122 15.60 11.38 -15.52
CA GLN A 122 16.08 10.33 -14.62
C GLN A 122 16.50 10.91 -13.25
N LYS A 123 17.38 11.92 -13.25
CA LYS A 123 17.84 12.56 -12.01
C LYS A 123 16.69 13.21 -11.22
N LEU A 124 15.61 13.65 -11.88
CA LEU A 124 14.37 14.07 -11.21
C LEU A 124 13.56 12.91 -10.61
N GLN A 125 13.49 11.75 -11.28
CA GLN A 125 12.87 10.54 -10.71
C GLN A 125 13.60 10.13 -9.42
N ASP A 126 14.94 10.15 -9.42
CA ASP A 126 15.79 9.87 -8.25
C ASP A 126 15.48 10.84 -7.08
N ILE A 127 15.44 12.14 -7.36
CA ILE A 127 15.14 13.19 -6.36
C ILE A 127 13.70 13.05 -5.81
N LEU A 128 12.72 12.73 -6.67
CA LEU A 128 11.32 12.52 -6.26
C LEU A 128 11.13 11.24 -5.44
N ALA A 129 11.95 10.21 -5.64
CA ALA A 129 11.95 8.99 -4.83
C ALA A 129 12.55 9.21 -3.43
N LEU A 130 13.58 10.06 -3.31
CA LEU A 130 14.19 10.44 -2.04
C LEU A 130 13.30 11.41 -1.24
N ARG A 131 12.54 12.28 -1.92
CA ARG A 131 11.71 13.33 -1.30
C ARG A 131 10.35 12.82 -0.83
N ARG A 132 10.34 12.06 0.27
CA ARG A 132 9.12 11.48 0.89
C ARG A 132 8.18 12.51 1.53
N GLU A 133 8.65 13.71 1.85
CA GLU A 133 7.87 14.77 2.48
C GLU A 133 7.97 16.12 1.76
N GLY A 134 6.97 16.97 2.03
CA GLY A 134 6.87 18.33 1.51
C GLY A 134 6.00 18.44 0.26
N GLN A 135 5.85 19.65 -0.25
CA GLN A 135 5.14 19.92 -1.50
C GLN A 135 6.15 20.10 -2.63
N THR A 136 5.92 19.46 -3.76
CA THR A 136 6.71 19.58 -4.99
C THR A 136 5.85 20.15 -6.10
N GLY A 137 6.36 21.11 -6.88
CA GLY A 137 5.73 21.61 -8.10
C GLY A 137 6.66 21.47 -9.31
N LEU A 138 6.10 21.39 -10.52
CA LEU A 138 6.86 21.25 -11.76
C LEU A 138 6.47 22.32 -12.78
N ILE A 139 7.46 23.10 -13.19
CA ILE A 139 7.43 24.10 -14.26
C ILE A 139 8.31 23.59 -15.40
N VAL A 140 7.86 23.80 -16.64
CA VAL A 140 8.70 23.60 -17.84
C VAL A 140 8.93 24.92 -18.55
N PHE A 141 10.11 25.08 -19.15
CA PHE A 141 10.45 26.33 -19.85
C PHE A 141 11.31 26.13 -21.10
N ALA A 142 11.20 27.09 -22.01
CA ALA A 142 11.99 27.23 -23.23
C ALA A 142 11.95 28.72 -23.61
N GLY A 143 11.40 29.11 -24.77
CA GLY A 143 11.13 30.52 -25.10
C GLY A 143 10.02 31.18 -24.26
N SER A 144 9.29 30.39 -23.47
CA SER A 144 8.27 30.75 -22.47
C SER A 144 8.22 29.67 -21.38
N ALA A 145 7.56 29.91 -20.24
CA ALA A 145 7.42 28.96 -19.14
C ALA A 145 5.95 28.62 -18.82
N PHE A 146 5.67 27.43 -18.30
CA PHE A 146 4.32 26.97 -17.93
C PHE A 146 4.31 26.07 -16.69
N ASP A 147 3.31 26.25 -15.83
CA ASP A 147 3.00 25.36 -14.70
C ASP A 147 2.46 24.02 -15.26
N VAL A 148 3.25 22.94 -15.12
CA VAL A 148 2.79 21.57 -15.45
C VAL A 148 1.97 21.03 -14.29
N VAL A 149 2.58 20.99 -13.11
CA VAL A 149 1.98 20.52 -11.85
C VAL A 149 2.17 21.61 -10.79
N PRO A 150 1.10 22.05 -10.10
CA PRO A 150 1.23 22.97 -8.96
C PRO A 150 1.89 22.27 -7.77
N LEU A 151 2.16 23.02 -6.68
CA LEU A 151 2.62 22.44 -5.41
C LEU A 151 1.66 21.35 -4.92
N THR A 152 2.13 20.10 -4.92
CA THR A 152 1.40 18.88 -4.49
C THR A 152 2.29 18.02 -3.61
N THR A 153 1.70 17.21 -2.71
CA THR A 153 2.43 16.20 -1.93
C THR A 153 2.53 14.85 -2.66
N ASP A 154 1.79 14.64 -3.75
CA ASP A 154 1.87 13.40 -4.53
C ASP A 154 2.91 13.51 -5.65
N ASN A 155 4.11 12.97 -5.40
CA ASN A 155 5.16 12.89 -6.41
C ASN A 155 4.78 12.00 -7.60
N ARG A 156 3.82 11.06 -7.46
CA ARG A 156 3.38 10.17 -8.56
C ARG A 156 2.68 10.95 -9.68
N ALA A 157 1.85 11.94 -9.35
CA ALA A 157 1.29 12.88 -10.33
C ALA A 157 2.37 13.66 -11.12
N ILE A 158 3.53 13.91 -10.50
CA ILE A 158 4.66 14.56 -11.20
C ILE A 158 5.35 13.56 -12.12
N LEU A 159 5.63 12.35 -11.65
CA LEU A 159 6.23 11.26 -12.45
C LEU A 159 5.39 10.94 -13.70
N ALA A 160 4.07 10.80 -13.54
CA ALA A 160 3.14 10.52 -14.65
C ALA A 160 3.10 11.63 -15.72
N MET A 161 3.40 12.88 -15.36
CA MET A 161 3.53 13.98 -16.32
C MET A 161 4.93 14.02 -16.95
N LEU A 162 5.98 13.72 -16.18
CA LEU A 162 7.40 13.87 -16.54
C LEU A 162 7.76 13.13 -17.84
N ASP A 163 7.29 11.90 -18.02
CA ASP A 163 7.61 11.09 -19.19
C ASP A 163 7.05 11.68 -20.50
N SER A 164 5.88 12.32 -20.44
CA SER A 164 5.25 12.98 -21.61
C SER A 164 5.95 14.26 -22.09
N LEU A 165 6.85 14.84 -21.28
CA LEU A 165 7.49 16.12 -21.58
C LEU A 165 8.53 16.01 -22.70
N HIS A 166 8.41 16.86 -23.73
CA HIS A 166 9.32 16.86 -24.87
C HIS A 166 9.41 18.25 -25.55
N PRO A 167 10.58 18.72 -26.04
CA PRO A 167 10.75 20.07 -26.61
C PRO A 167 9.82 20.43 -27.77
N SER A 168 9.28 19.44 -28.49
CA SER A 168 8.27 19.65 -29.55
C SER A 168 6.87 20.03 -29.03
N MET A 169 6.67 20.09 -27.70
CA MET A 169 5.45 20.63 -27.08
C MET A 169 5.52 22.13 -26.81
N MET A 170 6.72 22.72 -26.78
CA MET A 170 6.93 24.12 -26.40
C MET A 170 6.61 25.09 -27.56
N PRO A 171 5.66 26.02 -27.41
CA PRO A 171 5.23 26.92 -28.48
C PRO A 171 6.29 27.96 -28.87
N ALA A 172 7.16 28.35 -27.93
CA ALA A 172 8.27 29.25 -28.14
C ALA A 172 9.61 28.55 -27.85
N GLN A 173 10.61 28.84 -28.66
CA GLN A 173 11.94 28.21 -28.61
C GLN A 173 12.99 29.19 -28.04
N GLY A 174 14.12 28.65 -27.59
CA GLY A 174 15.11 29.35 -26.75
C GLY A 174 15.11 28.78 -25.32
N SER A 175 15.86 29.39 -24.41
CA SER A 175 15.77 29.13 -22.97
C SER A 175 15.64 30.46 -22.22
N LYS A 176 14.63 30.55 -21.33
CA LYS A 176 14.34 31.70 -20.47
C LYS A 176 14.08 31.22 -19.05
N ALA A 177 15.16 30.98 -18.31
CA ALA A 177 15.10 30.61 -16.91
C ALA A 177 14.42 31.71 -16.07
N SER A 178 14.56 33.00 -16.44
CA SER A 178 13.83 34.11 -15.80
C SER A 178 12.32 33.88 -15.74
N ALA A 179 11.71 33.40 -16.84
CA ALA A 179 10.29 33.10 -16.89
C ALA A 179 9.90 31.94 -15.95
N ALA A 180 10.75 30.92 -15.81
CA ALA A 180 10.54 29.83 -14.85
C ALA A 180 10.64 30.31 -13.40
N LEU A 181 11.58 31.20 -13.11
CA LEU A 181 11.79 31.79 -11.78
C LEU A 181 10.62 32.69 -11.35
N GLU A 182 10.09 33.53 -12.25
CA GLU A 182 8.87 34.32 -11.95
C GLU A 182 7.63 33.44 -11.75
N HIS A 183 7.49 32.34 -12.51
CA HIS A 183 6.44 31.34 -12.27
C HIS A 183 6.60 30.65 -10.90
N ALA A 184 7.83 30.31 -10.50
CA ALA A 184 8.11 29.73 -9.18
C ALA A 184 7.79 30.71 -8.04
N TYR A 185 8.19 31.98 -8.16
CA TYR A 185 7.83 33.06 -7.24
C TYR A 185 6.30 33.22 -7.13
N ALA A 186 5.59 33.19 -8.27
CA ALA A 186 4.13 33.22 -8.29
C ALA A 186 3.50 31.95 -7.68
N MET A 187 4.17 30.79 -7.73
CA MET A 187 3.71 29.54 -7.12
C MET A 187 3.86 29.56 -5.59
N PHE A 188 5.03 29.95 -5.07
CA PHE A 188 5.24 30.12 -3.62
C PHE A 188 4.29 31.16 -3.02
N LYS A 189 4.10 32.31 -3.71
CA LYS A 189 3.17 33.36 -3.29
C LYS A 189 1.71 32.90 -3.26
N ARG A 190 1.29 32.03 -4.19
CA ARG A 190 -0.04 31.39 -4.18
C ARG A 190 -0.18 30.41 -3.02
N GLY A 191 0.86 29.64 -2.71
CA GLY A 191 0.88 28.65 -1.62
C GLY A 191 1.14 29.21 -0.22
N ALA A 192 1.29 30.53 -0.06
CA ALA A 192 1.70 31.19 1.19
C ALA A 192 2.98 30.61 1.83
N ILE A 193 3.89 30.12 0.99
CA ILE A 193 5.16 29.51 1.41
C ILE A 193 6.12 30.58 1.93
N SER A 194 6.64 30.42 3.14
CA SER A 194 7.60 31.36 3.74
C SER A 194 9.07 31.02 3.44
N ASN A 195 9.41 29.74 3.32
CA ASN A 195 10.74 29.25 2.94
C ASN A 195 10.57 28.19 1.86
N GLY A 196 11.28 28.30 0.74
CA GLY A 196 11.07 27.45 -0.43
C GLY A 196 12.31 27.34 -1.31
N HIS A 197 12.41 26.26 -2.07
CA HIS A 197 13.60 25.93 -2.85
C HIS A 197 13.21 25.78 -4.33
N VAL A 198 13.85 26.54 -5.21
CA VAL A 198 13.77 26.32 -6.66
C VAL A 198 14.95 25.45 -7.09
N LEU A 199 14.67 24.44 -7.91
CA LEU A 199 15.68 23.62 -8.56
C LEU A 199 15.56 23.75 -10.08
N LEU A 200 16.49 24.46 -10.71
CA LEU A 200 16.59 24.57 -12.16
C LEU A 200 17.42 23.41 -12.72
N LEU A 201 16.95 22.76 -13.78
CA LEU A 201 17.68 21.77 -14.57
C LEU A 201 17.77 22.28 -16.01
N THR A 202 18.96 22.75 -16.42
CA THR A 202 19.17 23.42 -17.72
C THR A 202 20.64 23.36 -18.18
N ASP A 203 20.86 23.64 -19.46
CA ASP A 203 22.18 23.80 -20.06
C ASP A 203 22.63 25.27 -20.24
N GLY A 204 21.73 26.24 -20.01
CA GLY A 204 22.04 27.68 -20.14
C GLY A 204 20.89 28.56 -19.64
N VAL A 205 21.16 29.85 -19.44
CA VAL A 205 20.18 30.80 -18.86
C VAL A 205 20.14 32.11 -19.66
N ASP A 206 19.10 32.89 -19.46
CA ASP A 206 19.00 34.23 -20.03
C ASP A 206 19.48 35.31 -19.04
N ALA A 207 20.01 36.42 -19.55
CA ALA A 207 20.61 37.47 -18.72
C ALA A 207 19.68 38.14 -17.69
N ALA A 208 18.35 37.94 -17.80
CA ALA A 208 17.39 38.42 -16.79
C ALA A 208 17.20 37.43 -15.62
N ALA A 209 17.67 36.18 -15.73
CA ALA A 209 17.47 35.14 -14.72
C ALA A 209 18.05 35.54 -13.36
N SER A 210 19.22 36.19 -13.33
CA SER A 210 19.87 36.64 -12.09
C SER A 210 19.00 37.62 -11.30
N ALA A 211 18.26 38.51 -11.97
CA ALA A 211 17.35 39.45 -11.30
C ALA A 211 16.12 38.74 -10.70
N SER A 212 15.59 37.72 -11.37
CA SER A 212 14.51 36.89 -10.82
C SER A 212 14.98 35.95 -9.71
N ALA A 213 16.25 35.51 -9.73
CA ALA A 213 16.86 34.75 -8.65
C ALA A 213 17.12 35.64 -7.40
N GLU A 214 17.62 36.86 -7.59
CA GLU A 214 17.75 37.85 -6.52
C GLU A 214 16.38 38.16 -5.90
N ARG A 215 15.33 38.33 -6.73
CA ARG A 215 13.94 38.51 -6.28
C ARG A 215 13.44 37.36 -5.41
N LEU A 216 13.76 36.11 -5.76
CA LEU A 216 13.44 34.93 -4.96
C LEU A 216 14.22 34.92 -3.64
N GLN A 217 15.52 35.24 -3.67
CA GLN A 217 16.37 35.33 -2.48
C GLN A 217 15.85 36.39 -1.50
N GLN A 218 15.51 37.59 -1.99
CA GLN A 218 14.90 38.68 -1.20
C GLN A 218 13.54 38.29 -0.59
N ALA A 219 12.85 37.30 -1.15
CA ALA A 219 11.58 36.76 -0.64
C ALA A 219 11.75 35.58 0.33
N GLY A 220 12.97 35.15 0.64
CA GLY A 220 13.24 33.98 1.51
C GLY A 220 13.25 32.63 0.77
N HIS A 221 13.35 32.63 -0.55
CA HIS A 221 13.42 31.42 -1.36
C HIS A 221 14.84 31.23 -1.95
N ARG A 222 15.39 30.02 -1.88
CA ARG A 222 16.69 29.70 -2.48
C ARG A 222 16.53 29.22 -3.93
N VAL A 223 17.50 29.51 -4.80
CA VAL A 223 17.57 28.94 -6.16
C VAL A 223 18.86 28.13 -6.32
N SER A 224 18.72 26.81 -6.47
CA SER A 224 19.81 25.89 -6.83
C SER A 224 19.71 25.48 -8.29
N VAL A 225 20.84 25.14 -8.90
CA VAL A 225 20.95 24.87 -10.35
C VAL A 225 21.73 23.58 -10.59
N PHE A 226 21.09 22.63 -11.27
CA PHE A 226 21.75 21.51 -11.92
C PHE A 226 22.07 21.86 -13.37
N GLY A 227 23.36 22.00 -13.68
CA GLY A 227 23.87 22.11 -15.04
C GLY A 227 23.81 20.76 -15.76
N VAL A 228 23.21 20.74 -16.95
CA VAL A 228 22.98 19.53 -17.73
C VAL A 228 23.78 19.58 -19.02
N GLY A 229 24.83 18.76 -19.15
CA GLY A 229 25.68 18.69 -20.35
C GLY A 229 27.17 18.83 -20.01
N THR A 230 27.98 19.12 -21.03
CA THR A 230 29.43 19.34 -20.93
C THR A 230 29.86 20.69 -21.52
N GLU A 231 31.06 21.15 -21.16
CA GLU A 231 31.66 22.38 -21.70
C GLU A 231 32.08 22.24 -23.16
N ASP A 232 32.45 21.03 -23.61
CA ASP A 232 32.72 20.74 -25.02
C ASP A 232 31.46 20.85 -25.89
N GLY A 233 30.34 20.37 -25.33
CA GLY A 233 29.04 20.26 -25.98
C GLY A 233 28.92 19.08 -26.96
N ALA A 234 27.71 18.85 -27.45
CA ALA A 234 27.43 17.89 -28.52
C ALA A 234 26.41 18.46 -29.51
N PRO A 235 26.48 18.12 -30.81
CA PRO A 235 25.51 18.59 -31.80
C PRO A 235 24.11 18.04 -31.53
N ILE A 236 23.08 18.87 -31.74
CA ILE A 236 21.69 18.50 -31.48
C ILE A 236 21.16 17.61 -32.63
N PRO A 237 20.72 16.36 -32.40
CA PRO A 237 20.11 15.53 -33.43
C PRO A 237 18.71 16.03 -33.83
N VAL A 238 18.33 15.84 -35.10
CA VAL A 238 17.00 16.15 -35.62
C VAL A 238 16.28 14.86 -35.99
N SER A 239 15.37 14.42 -35.14
CA SER A 239 14.46 13.30 -35.42
C SER A 239 13.42 13.71 -36.47
N GLY A 240 13.74 13.49 -37.74
CA GLY A 240 12.85 13.67 -38.90
C GLY A 240 12.40 12.33 -39.49
N SER A 241 11.26 12.32 -40.17
CA SER A 241 10.62 11.12 -40.76
C SER A 241 11.31 10.56 -42.03
N ASN A 242 12.52 11.03 -42.34
CA ASN A 242 13.28 10.63 -43.52
C ASN A 242 14.61 10.02 -43.02
N GLU A 243 15.06 8.93 -43.62
CA GLU A 243 16.16 8.06 -43.12
C GLU A 243 17.57 8.69 -43.14
N GLN A 244 17.67 10.00 -43.35
CA GLN A 244 18.92 10.76 -43.34
C GLN A 244 19.04 11.49 -42.00
N GLY A 245 19.60 10.79 -41.01
CA GLY A 245 19.95 11.36 -39.71
C GLY A 245 20.85 12.59 -39.87
N GLY A 246 20.54 13.67 -39.15
CA GLY A 246 21.24 14.94 -39.27
C GLY A 246 21.11 15.80 -38.03
N PHE A 247 21.97 16.82 -37.96
CA PHE A 247 22.05 17.74 -36.82
C PHE A 247 21.37 19.07 -37.10
N LEU A 248 20.91 19.74 -36.03
CA LEU A 248 20.27 21.05 -36.10
C LEU A 248 21.27 22.09 -36.61
N LYS A 249 20.82 22.91 -37.57
CA LYS A 249 21.65 23.95 -38.20
C LYS A 249 21.14 25.35 -37.91
N ASP A 250 22.07 26.30 -37.93
CA ASP A 250 21.77 27.74 -37.90
C ASP A 250 21.26 28.26 -39.26
N GLY A 251 20.94 29.55 -39.32
CA GLY A 251 20.48 30.21 -40.56
C GLY A 251 21.56 30.36 -41.65
N ALA A 252 22.82 30.00 -41.37
CA ALA A 252 23.92 29.97 -42.33
C ALA A 252 24.31 28.54 -42.76
N GLY A 253 23.70 27.50 -42.16
CA GLY A 253 23.93 26.08 -42.45
C GLY A 253 24.97 25.39 -41.58
N ASN A 254 25.54 26.08 -40.58
CA ASN A 254 26.49 25.49 -39.62
C ASN A 254 25.75 24.63 -38.59
N ILE A 255 26.40 23.58 -38.08
CA ILE A 255 25.82 22.71 -37.05
C ILE A 255 25.86 23.42 -35.68
N ILE A 256 24.74 23.42 -34.96
CA ILE A 256 24.62 24.01 -33.62
C ILE A 256 25.12 23.01 -32.57
N ILE A 257 26.15 23.41 -31.81
CA ILE A 257 26.76 22.65 -30.72
C ILE A 257 26.58 23.46 -29.41
N PRO A 258 25.50 23.23 -28.64
CA PRO A 258 25.30 23.88 -27.35
C PRO A 258 26.30 23.39 -26.29
N ARG A 259 26.83 24.33 -25.49
CA ARG A 259 27.82 24.08 -24.44
C ARG A 259 27.29 24.53 -23.09
N LEU A 260 27.64 23.80 -22.03
CA LEU A 260 27.27 24.16 -20.66
C LEU A 260 28.12 25.34 -20.16
N ASN A 261 27.50 26.49 -19.86
CA ASN A 261 28.21 27.64 -19.28
C ASN A 261 28.24 27.57 -17.75
N GLN A 262 29.13 26.76 -17.18
CA GLN A 262 29.19 26.51 -15.74
C GLN A 262 29.35 27.78 -14.89
N ALA A 263 30.09 28.79 -15.37
CA ALA A 263 30.33 30.03 -14.64
C ALA A 263 29.05 30.87 -14.47
N GLU A 264 28.20 30.91 -15.50
CA GLU A 264 26.94 31.65 -15.50
C GLU A 264 25.87 30.92 -14.65
N LEU A 265 25.85 29.59 -14.70
CA LEU A 265 24.97 28.77 -13.85
C LEU A 265 25.36 28.82 -12.37
N SER A 266 26.66 28.89 -12.05
CA SER A 266 27.13 29.16 -10.68
C SER A 266 26.68 30.52 -10.21
N LEU A 267 26.96 31.58 -10.98
CA LEU A 267 26.58 32.95 -10.64
C LEU A 267 25.07 33.09 -10.38
N LEU A 268 24.23 32.37 -11.13
CA LEU A 268 22.79 32.35 -10.90
C LEU A 268 22.43 31.70 -9.55
N ALA A 269 23.03 30.54 -9.23
CA ALA A 269 22.79 29.85 -7.96
C ALA A 269 23.31 30.65 -6.75
N ASP A 270 24.48 31.27 -6.88
CA ASP A 270 25.09 32.13 -5.87
C ASP A 270 24.20 33.38 -5.61
N THR A 271 23.71 34.03 -6.68
CA THR A 271 22.75 35.15 -6.61
C THR A 271 21.41 34.71 -6.01
N GLY A 272 20.99 33.48 -6.27
CA GLY A 272 19.80 32.87 -5.67
C GLY A 272 19.98 32.32 -4.27
N GLY A 273 21.19 32.39 -3.68
CA GLY A 273 21.49 31.84 -2.36
C GLY A 273 21.32 30.32 -2.24
N GLY A 274 21.38 29.60 -3.37
CA GLY A 274 21.39 28.13 -3.43
C GLY A 274 22.78 27.59 -3.75
N ILE A 275 22.83 26.50 -4.52
CA ILE A 275 24.08 25.81 -4.88
C ILE A 275 24.02 25.37 -6.36
N TYR A 276 25.13 25.53 -7.09
CA TYR A 276 25.33 24.96 -8.42
C TYR A 276 26.05 23.60 -8.38
N ARG A 277 25.59 22.66 -9.21
CA ARG A 277 26.24 21.37 -9.51
C ARG A 277 26.05 21.00 -10.98
N ALA A 278 27.01 20.35 -11.61
CA ALA A 278 26.77 19.62 -12.85
C ALA A 278 26.16 18.23 -12.52
N ILE A 279 25.22 17.74 -13.34
CA ILE A 279 24.65 16.39 -13.20
C ILE A 279 25.73 15.32 -13.34
N ARG A 280 25.65 14.28 -12.50
CA ARG A 280 26.56 13.12 -12.51
C ARG A 280 25.82 11.81 -12.80
N PHE A 281 26.60 10.75 -12.99
CA PHE A 281 26.12 9.38 -13.12
C PHE A 281 25.94 8.69 -11.76
N ASP A 282 26.55 9.24 -10.72
CA ASP A 282 26.38 8.87 -9.32
C ASP A 282 25.40 9.85 -8.63
N ASP A 283 25.14 9.63 -7.34
CA ASP A 283 24.31 10.51 -6.50
C ASP A 283 25.13 11.50 -5.66
N SER A 284 26.42 11.70 -5.96
CA SER A 284 27.23 12.71 -5.25
C SER A 284 26.72 14.13 -5.50
N ASP A 285 26.05 14.34 -6.64
CA ASP A 285 25.37 15.58 -6.99
C ASP A 285 24.16 15.84 -6.05
N ILE A 286 23.23 14.88 -5.92
CA ILE A 286 22.07 14.95 -5.00
C ILE A 286 22.52 15.10 -3.54
N ASN A 287 23.43 14.23 -3.07
CA ASN A 287 23.86 14.21 -1.67
C ASN A 287 24.59 15.50 -1.24
N SER A 288 25.09 16.29 -2.20
CA SER A 288 25.71 17.60 -1.93
C SER A 288 24.72 18.76 -1.76
N LEU A 289 23.40 18.48 -1.82
CA LEU A 289 22.29 19.43 -1.72
C LEU A 289 21.32 19.07 -0.57
N PRO A 290 21.78 19.07 0.70
CA PRO A 290 20.97 18.64 1.86
C PRO A 290 19.72 19.51 2.12
N ASP A 291 19.67 20.73 1.56
CA ASP A 291 18.51 21.62 1.62
C ASP A 291 17.33 21.15 0.72
N LEU A 292 17.57 20.28 -0.26
CA LEU A 292 16.51 19.79 -1.19
C LEU A 292 15.71 18.62 -0.61
N ILE A 293 16.38 17.73 0.12
CA ILE A 293 15.76 16.56 0.79
C ILE A 293 15.52 16.95 2.24
N PRO A 294 14.26 17.06 2.71
CA PRO A 294 13.98 17.43 4.10
C PRO A 294 14.56 16.36 5.06
N SER A 295 15.69 16.68 5.68
CA SER A 295 16.39 15.77 6.58
C SER A 295 15.58 15.49 7.84
N GLN A 296 15.62 14.23 8.31
CA GLN A 296 14.99 13.78 9.56
C GLN A 296 15.45 14.57 10.79
N ALA A 297 16.63 15.21 10.74
CA ALA A 297 17.09 16.14 11.77
C ALA A 297 16.16 17.38 11.97
N ALA A 298 15.26 17.65 11.02
CA ALA A 298 14.22 18.66 11.16
C ALA A 298 12.96 18.15 11.88
N GLU A 299 12.76 16.83 12.00
CA GLU A 299 11.67 16.22 12.78
C GLU A 299 11.93 16.41 14.27
N SER A 300 13.14 16.09 14.73
CA SER A 300 13.58 16.21 16.14
C SER A 300 13.58 17.63 16.71
N ARG A 301 13.35 18.66 15.86
CA ARG A 301 13.15 20.06 16.29
C ARG A 301 11.68 20.53 16.22
N LYS A 302 10.79 19.72 15.65
CA LYS A 302 9.34 19.98 15.55
C LYS A 302 8.53 19.22 16.60
N GLU A 303 9.06 18.13 17.15
CA GLU A 303 8.45 17.38 18.27
C GLU A 303 8.15 18.25 19.50
N SER A 304 8.80 19.41 19.64
CA SER A 304 8.60 20.36 20.75
C SER A 304 7.38 21.28 20.61
N MET A 305 6.56 21.15 19.56
CA MET A 305 5.28 21.88 19.42
C MET A 305 4.08 20.91 19.36
N GLN A 306 4.07 19.93 20.26
CA GLN A 306 2.86 19.13 20.53
C GLN A 306 1.79 20.00 21.20
N THR A 307 0.51 19.70 20.93
CA THR A 307 -0.62 20.28 21.65
C THR A 307 -1.18 19.27 22.64
N ASP A 308 -1.28 19.63 23.91
CA ASP A 308 -1.55 18.69 25.01
C ASP A 308 -2.99 18.13 25.00
N ARG A 309 -3.24 17.13 24.15
CA ARG A 309 -4.52 16.44 24.06
C ARG A 309 -4.53 15.21 24.96
N TRP A 310 -5.27 15.30 26.06
CA TRP A 310 -5.38 14.23 27.05
C TRP A 310 -6.42 13.18 26.69
N ARG A 311 -6.18 11.94 27.14
CA ARG A 311 -7.03 10.76 26.90
C ARG A 311 -8.13 10.67 27.96
N GLU A 312 -9.32 11.18 27.64
CA GLU A 312 -10.50 11.20 28.54
C GLU A 312 -11.05 9.78 28.76
N GLU A 313 -10.78 9.18 29.93
CA GLU A 313 -11.21 7.81 30.30
C GLU A 313 -12.65 7.76 30.88
N GLY A 314 -13.30 8.91 31.04
CA GLY A 314 -14.68 9.04 31.52
C GLY A 314 -15.69 8.13 30.82
N PRO A 315 -15.70 7.99 29.47
CA PRO A 315 -16.62 7.11 28.76
C PRO A 315 -16.53 5.63 29.18
N TRP A 316 -15.34 5.14 29.51
CA TRP A 316 -15.15 3.75 29.94
C TRP A 316 -15.74 3.49 31.33
N LEU A 317 -15.64 4.44 32.26
CA LEU A 317 -16.31 4.36 33.57
C LEU A 317 -17.84 4.27 33.42
N LEU A 318 -18.41 4.96 32.43
CA LEU A 318 -19.84 4.91 32.13
C LEU A 318 -20.22 3.54 31.53
N LEU A 319 -19.53 3.09 30.47
CA LEU A 319 -19.83 1.84 29.78
C LEU A 319 -19.65 0.62 30.70
N VAL A 320 -18.50 0.50 31.36
CA VAL A 320 -18.12 -0.70 32.13
C VAL A 320 -18.84 -0.77 33.47
N LEU A 321 -19.09 0.36 34.15
CA LEU A 321 -19.51 0.37 35.55
C LEU A 321 -20.92 0.92 35.79
N LEU A 322 -21.40 1.92 35.01
CA LEU A 322 -22.77 2.42 35.15
C LEU A 322 -23.80 1.47 34.52
N LEU A 323 -23.50 0.93 33.34
CA LEU A 323 -24.43 0.12 32.54
C LEU A 323 -24.89 -1.18 33.25
N PRO A 324 -24.00 -2.04 33.78
CA PRO A 324 -24.45 -3.22 34.54
C PRO A 324 -25.16 -2.84 35.85
N LEU A 325 -24.74 -1.75 36.50
CA LEU A 325 -25.33 -1.26 37.75
C LEU A 325 -26.78 -0.78 37.56
N LEU A 326 -27.06 -0.09 36.44
CA LEU A 326 -28.43 0.27 36.02
C LEU A 326 -29.25 -0.96 35.63
N SER A 327 -28.64 -1.97 35.00
CA SER A 327 -29.36 -3.21 34.63
C SER A 327 -29.95 -3.94 35.85
N LEU A 328 -29.18 -3.99 36.95
CA LEU A 328 -29.59 -4.59 38.23
C LEU A 328 -30.80 -3.86 38.85
N ALA A 329 -30.96 -2.56 38.57
CA ALA A 329 -32.11 -1.78 39.02
C ALA A 329 -33.36 -1.97 38.13
N PHE A 330 -33.18 -2.19 36.82
CA PHE A 330 -34.31 -2.24 35.86
C PHE A 330 -34.90 -3.65 35.67
N ARG A 331 -34.08 -4.71 35.60
CA ARG A 331 -34.55 -6.11 35.55
C ARG A 331 -33.46 -7.09 36.04
N ARG A 332 -33.71 -7.75 37.18
CA ARG A 332 -32.73 -8.49 38.01
C ARG A 332 -32.11 -9.78 37.40
N GLY A 333 -31.69 -9.82 36.13
CA GLY A 333 -30.95 -10.99 35.64
C GLY A 333 -30.52 -11.01 34.18
N LEU A 334 -31.22 -10.31 33.26
CA LEU A 334 -31.03 -10.53 31.82
C LEU A 334 -29.60 -10.22 31.33
N LEU A 335 -28.97 -9.16 31.86
CA LEU A 335 -27.60 -8.76 31.51
C LEU A 335 -26.53 -9.42 32.38
N LEU A 336 -26.89 -10.02 33.51
CA LEU A 336 -25.97 -10.85 34.30
C LEU A 336 -25.64 -12.16 33.57
N LEU A 337 -26.61 -12.70 32.82
CA LEU A 337 -26.43 -13.87 31.94
C LEU A 337 -25.33 -13.65 30.90
N LEU A 338 -25.24 -12.44 30.34
CA LEU A 338 -24.22 -12.06 29.35
C LEU A 338 -22.80 -12.03 29.95
N LEU A 339 -22.67 -11.77 31.24
CA LEU A 339 -21.40 -11.74 31.98
C LEU A 339 -20.94 -13.15 32.43
N VAL A 340 -21.90 -14.08 32.60
CA VAL A 340 -21.63 -15.48 32.99
C VAL A 340 -21.42 -16.39 31.76
N LEU A 341 -22.05 -16.07 30.62
CA LEU A 341 -21.92 -16.82 29.36
C LEU A 341 -20.48 -17.23 28.99
N PRO A 342 -19.46 -16.35 29.00
CA PRO A 342 -18.09 -16.73 28.62
C PRO A 342 -17.40 -17.70 29.59
N PHE A 343 -17.92 -17.88 30.80
CA PHE A 343 -17.41 -18.86 31.77
C PHE A 343 -18.09 -20.24 31.65
N GLY A 344 -19.09 -20.40 30.78
CA GLY A 344 -19.84 -21.65 30.60
C GLY A 344 -19.30 -22.60 29.53
N PHE A 345 -18.29 -22.19 28.75
CA PHE A 345 -17.81 -22.91 27.56
C PHE A 345 -16.29 -23.15 27.64
N SER A 346 -15.86 -24.07 28.52
CA SER A 346 -14.43 -24.27 28.85
C SER A 346 -13.95 -25.71 28.64
N ASP A 347 -14.07 -26.24 27.42
CA ASP A 347 -13.62 -27.61 27.06
C ASP A 347 -12.60 -27.69 25.91
N SER A 348 -12.25 -26.58 25.25
CA SER A 348 -11.16 -26.54 24.25
C SER A 348 -10.47 -25.17 24.21
N ALA A 349 -9.16 -25.15 24.49
CA ALA A 349 -8.32 -23.97 24.34
C ALA A 349 -7.93 -23.79 22.86
N TYR A 350 -8.82 -23.20 22.05
CA TYR A 350 -8.50 -22.81 20.68
C TYR A 350 -7.50 -21.65 20.66
N ALA A 351 -6.26 -21.92 20.27
CA ALA A 351 -5.25 -20.91 19.96
C ALA A 351 -5.56 -20.25 18.60
N MET A 352 -6.62 -19.45 18.57
CA MET A 352 -7.13 -18.78 17.38
C MET A 352 -6.27 -17.56 17.03
N ALA A 353 -5.60 -17.60 15.88
CA ALA A 353 -4.88 -16.47 15.32
C ALA A 353 -5.84 -15.48 14.64
N TRP A 354 -5.37 -14.26 14.36
CA TRP A 354 -6.15 -13.28 13.57
C TRP A 354 -6.48 -13.82 12.17
N GLN A 355 -5.55 -14.56 11.56
CA GLN A 355 -5.67 -15.14 10.22
C GLN A 355 -6.78 -16.19 10.13
N ASP A 356 -7.07 -16.93 11.22
CA ASP A 356 -8.10 -17.99 11.24
C ASP A 356 -9.53 -17.44 11.06
N TRP A 357 -9.73 -16.13 11.25
CA TRP A 357 -11.01 -15.46 10.97
C TRP A 357 -11.26 -15.19 9.48
N TRP A 358 -10.20 -15.19 8.66
CA TRP A 358 -10.24 -14.69 7.28
C TRP A 358 -9.77 -15.71 6.23
N GLN A 359 -9.03 -16.74 6.64
CA GLN A 359 -8.44 -17.75 5.76
C GLN A 359 -8.58 -19.15 6.36
N THR A 360 -8.99 -20.12 5.55
CA THR A 360 -8.94 -21.53 5.93
C THR A 360 -7.48 -21.98 6.06
N ARG A 361 -7.23 -23.05 6.83
CA ARG A 361 -5.87 -23.58 7.02
C ARG A 361 -5.20 -24.02 5.72
N ASP A 362 -5.95 -24.57 4.78
CA ASP A 362 -5.45 -24.85 3.43
C ASP A 362 -5.06 -23.57 2.66
N GLN A 363 -5.81 -22.46 2.82
CA GLN A 363 -5.44 -21.17 2.22
C GLN A 363 -4.17 -20.59 2.85
N GLN A 364 -4.01 -20.73 4.18
CA GLN A 364 -2.77 -20.36 4.89
C GLN A 364 -1.57 -21.20 4.37
N GLY A 365 -1.75 -22.52 4.22
CA GLY A 365 -0.74 -23.40 3.64
C GLY A 365 -0.39 -23.05 2.19
N GLN A 366 -1.40 -22.73 1.37
CA GLN A 366 -1.22 -22.35 -0.04
C GLN A 366 -0.48 -21.01 -0.22
N ALA A 367 -0.59 -20.08 0.73
CA ALA A 367 0.22 -18.87 0.74
C ALA A 367 1.70 -19.15 1.12
N LEU A 368 1.93 -20.11 2.01
CA LEU A 368 3.28 -20.47 2.51
C LEU A 368 4.06 -21.37 1.54
N ILE A 369 3.40 -22.18 0.70
CA ILE A 369 4.02 -23.29 -0.06
C ILE A 369 5.16 -22.90 -1.03
N GLN A 370 5.30 -21.61 -1.37
CA GLN A 370 6.42 -21.08 -2.16
C GLN A 370 7.60 -20.57 -1.33
N GLN A 371 7.38 -20.25 -0.05
CA GLN A 371 8.38 -19.69 0.87
C GLN A 371 8.93 -20.76 1.81
N ASP A 372 8.04 -21.51 2.46
CA ASP A 372 8.35 -22.65 3.33
C ASP A 372 7.34 -23.78 3.08
N ALA A 373 7.80 -24.80 2.35
CA ALA A 373 6.99 -25.97 2.03
C ALA A 373 6.75 -26.89 3.26
N ASP A 374 7.50 -26.74 4.35
CA ASP A 374 7.37 -27.58 5.54
C ASP A 374 6.38 -26.99 6.56
N ASP A 375 6.39 -25.67 6.79
CA ASP A 375 5.28 -25.04 7.54
C ASP A 375 3.97 -25.15 6.73
N ALA A 376 4.00 -24.99 5.40
CA ALA A 376 2.83 -25.24 4.57
C ALA A 376 2.26 -26.66 4.77
N ALA A 377 3.13 -27.69 4.81
CA ALA A 377 2.73 -29.06 5.13
C ALA A 377 2.16 -29.23 6.56
N SER A 378 2.53 -28.35 7.50
CA SER A 378 1.92 -28.28 8.84
C SER A 378 0.49 -27.75 8.80
N ARG A 379 0.20 -26.78 7.90
CA ARG A 379 -1.12 -26.13 7.79
C ARG A 379 -2.14 -26.91 6.99
N PHE A 380 -1.76 -27.57 5.90
CA PHE A 380 -2.72 -28.28 5.05
C PHE A 380 -3.48 -29.38 5.82
N GLU A 381 -4.81 -29.31 5.73
CA GLU A 381 -5.76 -30.32 6.19
C GLU A 381 -6.17 -31.23 5.01
N ASN A 382 -6.15 -30.71 3.77
CA ASN A 382 -6.26 -31.53 2.56
C ASN A 382 -5.03 -32.47 2.39
N PRO A 383 -5.22 -33.79 2.26
CA PRO A 383 -4.10 -34.74 2.23
C PRO A 383 -3.24 -34.67 0.96
N ASP A 384 -3.83 -34.38 -0.21
CA ASP A 384 -3.09 -34.29 -1.46
C ASP A 384 -2.22 -33.01 -1.50
N TRP A 385 -2.75 -31.88 -1.02
CA TRP A 385 -1.98 -30.63 -0.89
C TRP A 385 -0.89 -30.74 0.18
N LYS A 386 -1.18 -31.39 1.32
CA LYS A 386 -0.20 -31.72 2.34
C LYS A 386 0.94 -32.59 1.79
N ALA A 387 0.60 -33.64 1.05
CA ALA A 387 1.59 -34.54 0.45
C ALA A 387 2.44 -33.83 -0.62
N ALA A 388 1.85 -32.92 -1.41
CA ALA A 388 2.57 -32.10 -2.37
C ALA A 388 3.53 -31.10 -1.70
N ALA A 389 3.15 -30.53 -0.55
CA ALA A 389 4.02 -29.71 0.27
C ALA A 389 5.18 -30.52 0.87
N GLN A 390 4.90 -31.68 1.47
CA GLN A 390 5.93 -32.62 1.96
C GLN A 390 6.89 -33.07 0.86
N TYR A 391 6.39 -33.31 -0.37
CA TYR A 391 7.22 -33.66 -1.52
C TYR A 391 8.17 -32.51 -1.92
N ARG A 392 7.67 -31.25 -1.93
CA ARG A 392 8.50 -30.04 -2.15
C ARG A 392 9.54 -29.84 -1.04
N ALA A 393 9.19 -30.13 0.21
CA ALA A 393 10.11 -30.11 1.35
C ALA A 393 11.13 -31.28 1.36
N GLY A 394 11.14 -32.15 0.34
CA GLY A 394 12.03 -33.31 0.25
C GLY A 394 11.68 -34.46 1.20
N LYS A 395 10.56 -34.36 1.94
CA LYS A 395 10.05 -35.39 2.87
C LYS A 395 9.28 -36.48 2.12
N TYR A 396 9.94 -37.07 1.12
CA TYR A 396 9.34 -38.00 0.16
C TYR A 396 8.65 -39.20 0.82
N LYS A 397 9.21 -39.73 1.92
CA LYS A 397 8.58 -40.82 2.66
C LYS A 397 7.28 -40.37 3.33
N GLU A 398 7.28 -39.25 4.03
CA GLU A 398 6.07 -38.73 4.69
C GLU A 398 4.99 -38.37 3.67
N SER A 399 5.37 -37.82 2.52
CA SER A 399 4.46 -37.58 1.39
C SER A 399 3.79 -38.88 0.90
N ALA A 400 4.57 -39.96 0.74
CA ALA A 400 4.05 -41.28 0.36
C ALA A 400 3.19 -41.95 1.44
N ASP A 401 3.46 -41.66 2.72
CA ASP A 401 2.70 -42.15 3.87
C ASP A 401 1.37 -41.37 4.02
N THR A 402 1.35 -40.04 3.84
CA THR A 402 0.14 -39.20 3.81
C THR A 402 -0.84 -39.67 2.73
N LEU A 403 -0.36 -40.04 1.55
CA LEU A 403 -1.18 -40.56 0.45
C LEU A 403 -1.62 -42.02 0.61
N THR A 404 -1.44 -42.65 1.78
CA THR A 404 -1.76 -44.07 1.98
C THR A 404 -3.22 -44.43 1.74
N SER A 405 -4.14 -43.51 2.03
CA SER A 405 -5.59 -43.73 1.97
C SER A 405 -6.27 -43.03 0.78
N THR A 406 -5.52 -42.61 -0.24
CA THR A 406 -6.11 -41.93 -1.41
C THR A 406 -6.90 -42.92 -2.29
N GLU A 407 -8.02 -42.47 -2.86
CA GLU A 407 -8.88 -43.31 -3.71
C GLU A 407 -8.86 -42.90 -5.20
N HIS A 408 -8.15 -41.84 -5.56
CA HIS A 408 -8.16 -41.20 -6.89
C HIS A 408 -6.83 -41.44 -7.63
N ALA A 409 -6.87 -41.43 -8.97
CA ALA A 409 -5.71 -41.80 -9.80
C ALA A 409 -4.49 -40.90 -9.52
N ASP A 410 -4.68 -39.59 -9.51
CA ASP A 410 -3.65 -38.57 -9.25
C ASP A 410 -2.95 -38.77 -7.90
N GLY A 411 -3.70 -39.15 -6.86
CA GLY A 411 -3.15 -39.43 -5.54
C GLY A 411 -2.25 -40.67 -5.54
N TRP A 412 -2.65 -41.73 -6.25
CA TRP A 412 -1.82 -42.92 -6.43
C TRP A 412 -0.58 -42.64 -7.30
N TYR A 413 -0.70 -41.80 -8.32
CA TYR A 413 0.42 -41.31 -9.14
C TYR A 413 1.41 -40.48 -8.31
N ASN A 414 0.92 -39.50 -7.53
CA ASN A 414 1.74 -38.69 -6.64
C ASN A 414 2.42 -39.53 -5.55
N ARG A 415 1.74 -40.56 -5.03
CA ARG A 415 2.35 -41.54 -4.12
C ARG A 415 3.46 -42.34 -4.80
N GLY A 416 3.30 -42.70 -6.07
CA GLY A 416 4.34 -43.33 -6.88
C GLY A 416 5.57 -42.43 -7.06
N ASN A 417 5.35 -41.15 -7.37
CA ASN A 417 6.42 -40.15 -7.48
C ASN A 417 7.19 -40.02 -6.16
N ALA A 418 6.48 -39.93 -5.03
CA ALA A 418 7.05 -39.83 -3.70
C ALA A 418 7.87 -41.09 -3.32
N LEU A 419 7.33 -42.29 -3.54
CA LEU A 419 8.05 -43.56 -3.30
C LEU A 419 9.30 -43.69 -4.18
N ALA A 420 9.22 -43.28 -5.45
CA ALA A 420 10.37 -43.31 -6.36
C ALA A 420 11.50 -42.37 -5.90
N LYS A 421 11.17 -41.18 -5.42
CA LYS A 421 12.14 -40.24 -4.82
C LYS A 421 12.68 -40.71 -3.46
N ALA A 422 11.89 -41.45 -2.68
CA ALA A 422 12.34 -42.11 -1.47
C ALA A 422 13.20 -43.37 -1.71
N GLY A 423 13.38 -43.78 -2.98
CA GLY A 423 14.17 -44.95 -3.38
C GLY A 423 13.42 -46.29 -3.36
N ASP A 424 12.16 -46.34 -2.89
CA ASP A 424 11.34 -47.54 -3.00
C ASP A 424 10.72 -47.66 -4.40
N LEU A 425 11.55 -48.08 -5.34
CA LEU A 425 11.13 -48.39 -6.71
C LEU A 425 10.04 -49.48 -6.75
N LYS A 426 9.98 -50.40 -5.77
CA LYS A 426 9.04 -51.53 -5.77
C LYS A 426 7.67 -51.13 -5.23
N GLY A 427 7.61 -50.19 -4.28
CA GLY A 427 6.39 -49.48 -3.90
C GLY A 427 5.91 -48.52 -5.00
N ALA A 428 6.82 -47.76 -5.61
CA ALA A 428 6.48 -46.81 -6.67
C ALA A 428 5.78 -47.47 -7.87
N ALA A 429 6.32 -48.59 -8.36
CA ALA A 429 5.70 -49.34 -9.46
C ALA A 429 4.27 -49.78 -9.13
N LYS A 430 4.03 -50.29 -7.92
CA LYS A 430 2.68 -50.67 -7.46
C LYS A 430 1.73 -49.49 -7.36
N ALA A 431 2.22 -48.32 -6.95
CA ALA A 431 1.41 -47.12 -6.82
C ALA A 431 0.96 -46.59 -8.20
N TYR A 432 1.84 -46.58 -9.22
CA TYR A 432 1.42 -46.28 -10.60
C TYR A 432 0.47 -47.34 -11.17
N GLU A 433 0.66 -48.62 -10.83
CA GLU A 433 -0.28 -49.69 -11.23
C GLU A 433 -1.67 -49.51 -10.57
N GLN A 434 -1.76 -48.94 -9.36
CA GLN A 434 -3.05 -48.53 -8.77
C GLN A 434 -3.62 -47.28 -9.44
N ALA A 435 -2.79 -46.30 -9.82
CA ALA A 435 -3.24 -45.12 -10.58
C ALA A 435 -3.87 -45.56 -11.91
N LEU A 436 -3.20 -46.45 -12.65
CA LEU A 436 -3.70 -47.00 -13.93
C LEU A 436 -4.90 -47.95 -13.79
N ALA A 437 -5.11 -48.53 -12.61
CA ALA A 437 -6.34 -49.26 -12.28
C ALA A 437 -7.52 -48.34 -11.93
N LYS A 438 -7.27 -47.05 -11.67
CA LYS A 438 -8.29 -46.01 -11.43
C LYS A 438 -8.58 -45.20 -12.69
N ASP A 439 -7.54 -44.83 -13.44
CA ASP A 439 -7.64 -44.27 -14.79
C ASP A 439 -6.59 -44.90 -15.71
N ALA A 440 -7.05 -45.74 -16.65
CA ALA A 440 -6.20 -46.39 -17.63
C ALA A 440 -5.58 -45.43 -18.66
N ALA A 441 -6.12 -44.21 -18.81
CA ALA A 441 -5.66 -43.20 -19.76
C ALA A 441 -4.59 -42.25 -19.17
N HIS A 442 -4.21 -42.40 -17.90
CA HIS A 442 -3.25 -41.51 -17.22
C HIS A 442 -1.82 -41.68 -17.77
N GLU A 443 -1.47 -40.95 -18.84
CA GLU A 443 -0.23 -41.09 -19.61
C GLU A 443 1.05 -41.01 -18.73
N ASP A 444 1.14 -40.01 -17.85
CA ASP A 444 2.29 -39.85 -16.94
C ASP A 444 2.52 -41.07 -16.03
N ALA A 445 1.44 -41.73 -15.58
CA ALA A 445 1.54 -42.93 -14.76
C ALA A 445 2.02 -44.14 -15.57
N GLN A 446 1.68 -44.23 -16.87
CA GLN A 446 2.25 -45.24 -17.77
C GLN A 446 3.75 -45.01 -17.96
N PHE A 447 4.15 -43.76 -18.25
CA PHE A 447 5.54 -43.38 -18.48
C PHE A 447 6.43 -43.59 -17.25
N ASN A 448 6.00 -43.12 -16.07
CA ASN A 448 6.78 -43.29 -14.83
C ASN A 448 6.84 -44.76 -14.38
N LEU A 449 5.82 -45.57 -14.69
CA LEU A 449 5.85 -47.02 -14.45
C LEU A 449 6.89 -47.74 -15.32
N GLU A 450 7.00 -47.40 -16.61
CA GLU A 450 8.07 -47.94 -17.47
C GLU A 450 9.45 -47.53 -16.97
N LEU A 451 9.63 -46.23 -16.66
CA LEU A 451 10.89 -45.68 -16.16
C LEU A 451 11.36 -46.39 -14.88
N VAL A 452 10.46 -46.61 -13.92
CA VAL A 452 10.77 -47.31 -12.67
C VAL A 452 11.05 -48.81 -12.91
N LYS A 453 10.30 -49.50 -13.78
CA LYS A 453 10.58 -50.91 -14.13
C LYS A 453 11.94 -51.08 -14.81
N LYS A 454 12.32 -50.15 -15.69
CA LYS A 454 13.64 -50.11 -16.33
C LYS A 454 14.77 -49.84 -15.32
N ALA A 455 14.54 -49.00 -14.32
CA ALA A 455 15.47 -48.77 -13.22
C ALA A 455 15.65 -50.01 -12.32
N GLN A 456 14.55 -50.72 -12.00
CA GLN A 456 14.59 -52.00 -11.27
C GLN A 456 15.43 -53.04 -12.03
N GLN A 457 15.14 -53.28 -13.31
CA GLN A 457 15.85 -54.25 -14.14
C GLN A 457 17.36 -53.97 -14.20
N LYS A 458 17.76 -52.70 -14.34
CA LYS A 458 19.18 -52.32 -14.32
C LYS A 458 19.84 -52.62 -12.97
N SER A 459 19.16 -52.37 -11.86
CA SER A 459 19.68 -52.72 -10.52
C SER A 459 19.83 -54.22 -10.35
N GLU A 460 18.87 -55.01 -10.84
CA GLU A 460 18.88 -56.48 -10.72
C GLU A 460 19.96 -57.12 -11.64
N GLN A 461 20.23 -56.54 -12.82
CA GLN A 461 21.39 -56.92 -13.64
C GLN A 461 22.72 -56.61 -12.94
N GLN A 462 22.89 -55.43 -12.34
CA GLN A 462 24.14 -55.08 -11.64
C GLN A 462 24.42 -55.99 -10.42
N GLN A 463 23.39 -56.50 -9.74
CA GLN A 463 23.55 -57.54 -8.71
C GLN A 463 23.81 -58.94 -9.30
N SER A 464 23.41 -59.19 -10.55
CA SER A 464 23.64 -60.46 -11.25
C SER A 464 25.08 -60.58 -11.77
N ASP A 465 25.61 -59.54 -12.42
CA ASP A 465 26.99 -59.50 -12.94
C ASP A 465 28.02 -59.65 -11.80
N GLN A 466 27.71 -59.08 -10.63
CA GLN A 466 28.52 -59.19 -9.42
C GLN A 466 28.52 -60.61 -8.81
N ASN A 467 27.52 -61.44 -9.12
CA ASN A 467 27.45 -62.85 -8.74
C ASN A 467 27.97 -63.81 -9.84
N GLN A 468 27.97 -63.42 -11.12
CA GLN A 468 28.48 -64.26 -12.22
C GLN A 468 29.98 -64.13 -12.50
N SER A 469 30.67 -63.19 -11.84
CA SER A 469 32.13 -63.05 -11.92
C SER A 469 32.92 -64.05 -11.03
N GLY A 470 32.25 -65.05 -10.46
CA GLY A 470 32.81 -65.95 -9.44
C GLY A 470 32.62 -67.45 -9.74
N ASP A 471 33.46 -68.00 -10.61
CA ASP A 471 33.80 -69.43 -10.59
C ASP A 471 35.30 -69.61 -10.94
N GLY A 472 36.05 -70.35 -10.11
CA GLY A 472 37.52 -70.23 -10.09
C GLY A 472 38.30 -70.97 -8.98
N GLN A 473 37.63 -71.84 -8.21
CA GLN A 473 38.22 -72.72 -7.18
C GLN A 473 38.74 -72.07 -5.85
N PRO A 474 38.88 -72.86 -4.76
CA PRO A 474 38.65 -72.35 -3.39
C PRO A 474 39.80 -72.56 -2.37
N SER A 475 39.55 -72.03 -1.16
CA SER A 475 40.22 -72.29 0.13
C SER A 475 41.66 -71.72 0.28
N ASP A 476 42.11 -71.28 1.47
CA ASP A 476 41.52 -71.32 2.82
C ASP A 476 42.00 -70.16 3.73
N GLU A 477 41.33 -70.01 4.88
CA GLU A 477 41.74 -69.32 6.14
C GLU A 477 42.13 -67.81 6.19
N GLN A 478 41.27 -67.06 6.92
CA GLN A 478 41.55 -66.10 8.01
C GLN A 478 42.64 -65.01 7.91
N GLY A 479 42.24 -63.75 8.12
CA GLY A 479 43.15 -62.67 8.52
C GLY A 479 42.48 -61.28 8.51
N ASP A 480 42.26 -60.70 9.69
CA ASP A 480 41.67 -59.37 9.87
C ASP A 480 42.71 -58.22 9.77
N GLN A 481 42.21 -56.97 9.64
CA GLN A 481 42.94 -55.67 9.69
C GLN A 481 43.72 -55.29 8.41
N GLN A 482 43.52 -54.13 7.76
CA GLN A 482 43.56 -52.72 8.22
C GLN A 482 42.88 -51.79 7.17
N GLN A 483 42.73 -50.46 7.28
CA GLN A 483 42.50 -49.45 8.35
C GLN A 483 42.48 -48.06 7.63
N SER A 484 42.18 -46.94 8.31
CA SER A 484 42.07 -45.55 7.77
C SER A 484 40.84 -45.37 6.82
N ASN A 485 39.88 -44.46 7.04
CA ASN A 485 39.80 -43.21 7.82
C ASN A 485 40.74 -42.12 7.26
N GLU A 486 40.38 -40.83 7.16
CA GLU A 486 39.48 -40.07 8.02
C GLU A 486 38.47 -39.17 7.25
N LYS A 487 37.65 -38.43 8.01
CA LYS A 487 36.68 -37.41 7.59
C LYS A 487 37.23 -35.99 7.92
N GLN A 488 36.31 -35.01 7.99
CA GLN A 488 36.31 -33.84 8.89
C GLN A 488 37.01 -32.57 8.39
N GLU A 489 36.49 -31.36 8.67
CA GLU A 489 35.10 -30.95 9.00
C GLU A 489 34.90 -29.44 8.76
N GLN A 490 33.68 -28.93 8.93
CA GLN A 490 33.48 -27.49 9.14
C GLN A 490 33.98 -27.09 10.53
N SER A 491 34.55 -25.89 10.68
CA SER A 491 35.01 -25.36 11.96
C SER A 491 34.37 -24.00 12.30
N SER A 492 33.93 -23.86 13.55
CA SER A 492 33.59 -22.56 14.15
C SER A 492 33.61 -22.61 15.69
N SER A 493 34.80 -22.44 16.28
CA SER A 493 34.93 -21.81 17.61
C SER A 493 36.38 -21.40 17.89
N GLN A 494 36.50 -20.19 18.43
CA GLN A 494 37.71 -19.39 18.64
C GLN A 494 38.89 -20.02 19.40
N SER A 495 40.08 -19.76 18.85
CA SER A 495 41.33 -19.32 19.52
C SER A 495 41.86 -20.05 20.77
N ASP A 496 43.10 -20.54 20.64
CA ASP A 496 44.24 -19.83 21.25
C ASP A 496 45.47 -19.87 20.32
N SER A 497 46.46 -19.05 20.64
CA SER A 497 47.81 -18.87 20.09
C SER A 497 48.56 -20.20 19.92
N GLY A 498 49.40 -20.43 18.90
CA GLY A 498 49.86 -19.56 17.81
C GLY A 498 51.29 -19.06 18.01
N ASP A 499 52.22 -19.45 17.12
CA ASP A 499 53.39 -18.64 16.76
C ASP A 499 54.08 -19.17 15.46
N ARG A 500 54.57 -18.25 14.61
CA ARG A 500 55.69 -18.38 13.64
C ARG A 500 55.71 -19.49 12.55
N GLN A 501 56.18 -19.24 11.32
CA GLN A 501 56.56 -17.99 10.61
C GLN A 501 56.71 -18.25 9.08
N ASP A 502 56.57 -17.21 8.24
CA ASP A 502 57.34 -16.93 6.99
C ASP A 502 57.51 -18.02 5.87
N LYS A 503 57.45 -17.71 4.56
CA LYS A 503 57.29 -16.43 3.82
C LYS A 503 57.02 -16.63 2.31
N SER A 504 56.51 -15.57 1.66
CA SER A 504 56.79 -15.14 0.26
C SER A 504 56.58 -16.16 -0.89
N GLY A 505 55.60 -15.99 -1.78
CA GLY A 505 55.62 -15.03 -2.92
C GLY A 505 55.47 -15.83 -4.24
N ASN A 506 55.19 -15.31 -5.45
CA ASN A 506 55.05 -13.95 -5.98
C ASN A 506 54.15 -14.06 -7.27
N GLN A 507 53.04 -13.32 -7.43
CA GLN A 507 52.87 -12.08 -8.26
C GLN A 507 52.70 -12.28 -9.80
N SER A 508 51.93 -11.37 -10.44
CA SER A 508 51.71 -11.17 -11.92
C SER A 508 50.82 -12.22 -12.63
N GLU A 509 49.68 -11.85 -13.26
CA GLU A 509 49.45 -11.21 -14.60
C GLU A 509 49.49 -12.25 -15.77
N GLN A 510 48.72 -12.18 -16.88
CA GLN A 510 47.91 -11.08 -17.45
C GLN A 510 46.69 -11.58 -18.30
N ASP A 511 45.92 -10.65 -18.88
CA ASP A 511 44.59 -10.75 -19.54
C ASP A 511 44.37 -11.70 -20.73
N ALA A 512 43.10 -12.13 -20.92
CA ALA A 512 42.43 -12.25 -22.23
C ALA A 512 40.88 -12.26 -22.12
N GLN A 513 40.20 -11.63 -23.09
CA GLN A 513 38.73 -11.46 -23.28
C GLN A 513 38.31 -12.09 -24.64
N PRO A 514 37.07 -12.00 -25.21
CA PRO A 514 35.74 -11.56 -24.72
C PRO A 514 34.54 -12.47 -25.21
N GLU A 515 33.28 -11.96 -25.17
CA GLU A 515 32.08 -12.38 -25.95
C GLU A 515 31.40 -13.74 -25.62
N GLN A 516 30.11 -14.05 -25.85
CA GLN A 516 28.82 -13.36 -26.15
C GLN A 516 27.68 -14.44 -25.98
N SER A 517 26.34 -14.23 -25.92
CA SER A 517 25.42 -13.11 -25.61
C SER A 517 23.95 -13.64 -25.56
N ALA A 518 22.95 -12.80 -25.22
CA ALA A 518 21.47 -13.03 -25.29
C ALA A 518 20.86 -14.11 -24.35
N ALA A 519 19.57 -14.08 -23.93
CA ALA A 519 18.52 -13.03 -23.84
C ALA A 519 17.33 -13.53 -22.97
N ASP A 520 16.36 -12.65 -22.66
CA ASP A 520 14.93 -12.93 -22.35
C ASP A 520 14.54 -13.73 -21.07
N ASN A 521 13.38 -13.52 -20.42
CA ASN A 521 12.43 -12.38 -20.44
C ASN A 521 11.51 -12.38 -19.18
N ASN A 522 10.78 -11.26 -18.97
CA ASN A 522 9.55 -11.07 -18.16
C ASN A 522 9.44 -11.60 -16.72
N GLU A 523 9.22 -10.67 -15.78
CA GLU A 523 8.20 -10.82 -14.74
C GLU A 523 7.20 -9.65 -14.81
N GLN A 524 5.91 -9.96 -14.76
CA GLN A 524 4.84 -9.00 -14.47
C GLN A 524 4.08 -9.49 -13.23
N GLN A 525 3.91 -8.62 -12.25
CA GLN A 525 2.86 -8.77 -11.23
C GLN A 525 2.05 -7.48 -11.17
N GLU A 526 0.75 -7.58 -11.49
CA GLU A 526 -0.20 -6.52 -11.15
C GLU A 526 -0.53 -6.59 -9.65
N ASN A 527 -0.65 -5.41 -9.03
CA ASN A 527 -1.09 -5.28 -7.65
C ASN A 527 -2.62 -5.35 -7.54
N ASN A 528 -3.13 -5.71 -6.36
CA ASN A 528 -4.56 -5.73 -6.04
C ASN A 528 -4.84 -4.85 -4.80
N GLN A 529 -6.12 -4.58 -4.51
CA GLN A 529 -6.65 -3.72 -3.42
C GLN A 529 -6.45 -2.20 -3.63
N GLN A 530 -7.39 -1.31 -3.27
CA GLN A 530 -8.85 -1.43 -3.00
C GLN A 530 -9.51 -0.03 -3.21
N ASP A 531 -10.69 0.22 -2.61
CA ASP A 531 -11.47 1.48 -2.59
C ASP A 531 -12.32 1.77 -3.85
N ASP A 532 -13.56 2.31 -3.78
CA ASP A 532 -14.51 2.45 -2.67
C ASP A 532 -15.98 2.44 -3.19
N LYS A 533 -17.00 2.34 -2.33
CA LYS A 533 -18.43 2.33 -2.70
C LYS A 533 -19.30 3.32 -1.91
N PRO A 534 -19.86 4.36 -2.55
CA PRO A 534 -20.98 5.13 -2.00
C PRO A 534 -22.30 4.33 -2.04
N GLN A 535 -23.10 4.43 -0.98
CA GLN A 535 -24.52 4.03 -0.98
C GLN A 535 -25.42 5.20 -1.42
N PRO A 536 -26.58 4.95 -2.05
CA PRO A 536 -27.72 5.87 -2.02
C PRO A 536 -28.54 5.66 -0.74
N GLU A 537 -28.92 6.76 -0.08
CA GLU A 537 -29.79 6.73 1.10
C GLU A 537 -31.27 6.57 0.73
N GLN A 538 -32.06 5.99 1.63
CA GLN A 538 -33.52 6.11 1.59
C GLN A 538 -33.95 7.46 2.17
N ASN A 539 -34.96 8.10 1.56
CA ASN A 539 -35.72 9.17 2.19
C ASN A 539 -37.22 8.93 1.99
N GLN A 540 -38.02 9.09 3.05
CA GLN A 540 -39.47 8.87 3.05
C GLN A 540 -40.23 10.18 3.30
N ALA A 541 -41.09 10.55 2.34
CA ALA A 541 -42.29 11.37 2.49
C ALA A 541 -43.08 11.26 1.17
N GLY A 542 -44.40 11.17 1.12
CA GLY A 542 -45.43 11.04 2.17
C GLY A 542 -46.80 10.88 1.49
N ASP A 543 -47.87 10.75 2.28
CA ASP A 543 -49.29 10.85 1.85
C ASP A 543 -49.81 9.78 0.84
N GLU A 544 -51.11 9.41 0.81
CA GLU A 544 -52.06 9.20 1.92
C GLU A 544 -53.12 8.15 1.50
N GLN A 545 -54.20 7.99 2.27
CA GLN A 545 -55.21 6.92 2.10
C GLN A 545 -56.07 7.04 0.83
N LYS A 546 -56.45 5.88 0.24
CA LYS A 546 -57.79 5.47 -0.25
C LYS A 546 -57.71 4.21 -1.13
N GLU A 547 -58.72 3.34 -1.26
CA GLU A 547 -59.91 3.00 -0.44
C GLU A 547 -60.39 1.61 -0.94
N GLN A 548 -61.06 0.80 -0.12
CA GLN A 548 -61.65 -0.46 -0.61
C GLN A 548 -62.99 -0.19 -1.31
N SER A 549 -63.16 -0.60 -2.58
CA SER A 549 -64.18 -1.59 -3.01
C SER A 549 -64.57 -1.48 -4.48
N SER A 550 -64.58 -2.61 -5.18
CA SER A 550 -65.71 -3.05 -6.01
C SER A 550 -65.54 -4.55 -6.34
N GLN A 551 -66.66 -5.26 -6.52
CA GLN A 551 -66.66 -6.71 -6.72
C GLN A 551 -66.89 -7.07 -8.19
N GLN A 552 -66.20 -8.11 -8.66
CA GLN A 552 -66.78 -9.23 -9.42
C GLN A 552 -67.87 -8.91 -10.45
N SER A 553 -67.53 -8.96 -11.75
CA SER A 553 -68.26 -9.73 -12.78
C SER A 553 -67.50 -9.76 -14.11
N GLN A 554 -67.78 -10.76 -14.94
CA GLN A 554 -67.19 -10.96 -16.28
C GLN A 554 -67.96 -10.17 -17.35
N ALA A 555 -67.28 -9.71 -18.41
CA ALA A 555 -67.53 -10.17 -19.80
C ALA A 555 -66.64 -9.45 -20.84
N GLU A 556 -66.04 -10.25 -21.72
CA GLU A 556 -65.79 -9.99 -23.15
C GLU A 556 -65.42 -8.56 -23.64
N SER A 557 -64.13 -8.30 -23.86
CA SER A 557 -63.59 -8.09 -25.23
C SER A 557 -62.06 -8.10 -25.23
N GLY A 558 -61.46 -8.98 -26.04
CA GLY A 558 -60.02 -8.97 -26.33
C GLY A 558 -59.65 -7.99 -27.45
N ASP A 559 -58.45 -8.18 -28.02
CA ASP A 559 -57.94 -7.50 -29.22
C ASP A 559 -57.49 -6.03 -29.05
N LYS A 560 -57.00 -5.62 -27.87
CA LYS A 560 -56.26 -4.34 -27.68
C LYS A 560 -55.03 -4.34 -26.75
N GLU A 561 -54.78 -5.40 -25.98
CA GLU A 561 -53.67 -5.40 -25.00
C GLU A 561 -52.35 -5.98 -25.56
N GLU A 562 -52.39 -6.69 -26.69
CA GLU A 562 -51.19 -7.26 -27.33
C GLU A 562 -50.36 -6.18 -28.06
N GLU A 563 -50.97 -5.30 -28.87
CA GLU A 563 -50.22 -4.22 -29.55
C GLU A 563 -49.51 -3.25 -28.58
N GLN A 564 -50.09 -2.99 -27.40
CA GLN A 564 -49.46 -2.11 -26.40
C GLN A 564 -48.36 -2.81 -25.60
N SER A 565 -48.44 -4.13 -25.40
CA SER A 565 -47.38 -4.89 -24.71
C SER A 565 -46.18 -5.14 -25.63
N GLU A 566 -46.38 -5.37 -26.94
CA GLU A 566 -45.27 -5.42 -27.89
C GLU A 566 -44.56 -4.07 -28.05
N GLN A 567 -45.28 -2.94 -28.08
CA GLN A 567 -44.66 -1.61 -28.13
C GLN A 567 -43.91 -1.25 -26.83
N ALA A 568 -44.43 -1.65 -25.66
CA ALA A 568 -43.71 -1.48 -24.39
C ALA A 568 -42.40 -2.29 -24.39
N ALA A 569 -42.46 -3.59 -24.74
CA ALA A 569 -41.29 -4.46 -24.78
C ALA A 569 -40.23 -3.99 -25.80
N GLN A 570 -40.64 -3.47 -26.97
CA GLN A 570 -39.71 -2.88 -27.95
C GLN A 570 -39.09 -1.57 -27.45
N THR A 571 -39.78 -0.81 -26.62
CA THR A 571 -39.24 0.43 -26.02
C THR A 571 -38.24 0.10 -24.91
N GLU A 572 -38.56 -0.84 -24.02
CA GLU A 572 -37.62 -1.31 -22.98
C GLU A 572 -36.37 -1.95 -23.60
N GLN A 573 -36.51 -2.76 -24.65
CA GLN A 573 -35.35 -3.30 -25.39
C GLN A 573 -34.52 -2.22 -26.10
N ALA A 574 -35.13 -1.13 -26.58
CA ALA A 574 -34.40 -0.03 -27.20
C ALA A 574 -33.61 0.80 -26.16
N ASP A 575 -34.18 1.04 -24.97
CA ASP A 575 -33.49 1.72 -23.87
C ASP A 575 -32.41 0.83 -23.23
N GLU A 576 -32.62 -0.49 -23.12
CA GLU A 576 -31.57 -1.44 -22.74
C GLU A 576 -30.42 -1.48 -23.77
N GLN A 577 -30.73 -1.50 -25.07
CA GLN A 577 -29.71 -1.45 -26.12
C GLN A 577 -28.92 -0.14 -26.10
N GLN A 578 -29.56 1.02 -25.90
CA GLN A 578 -28.86 2.30 -25.73
C GLN A 578 -28.05 2.34 -24.43
N SER A 579 -28.52 1.70 -23.36
CA SER A 579 -27.79 1.53 -22.10
C SER A 579 -26.52 0.69 -22.29
N GLU A 580 -26.60 -0.43 -23.02
CA GLU A 580 -25.45 -1.26 -23.35
C GLU A 580 -24.50 -0.60 -24.37
N GLU A 581 -25.00 0.12 -25.38
CA GLU A 581 -24.14 0.94 -26.25
C GLU A 581 -23.41 2.03 -25.47
N MET A 582 -24.06 2.70 -24.51
CA MET A 582 -23.40 3.68 -23.64
C MET A 582 -22.35 3.03 -22.73
N LYS A 583 -22.60 1.84 -22.18
CA LYS A 583 -21.61 1.07 -21.38
C LYS A 583 -20.44 0.62 -22.26
N ALA A 584 -20.70 0.08 -23.45
CA ALA A 584 -19.68 -0.34 -24.41
C ALA A 584 -18.84 0.85 -24.91
N SER A 585 -19.47 1.99 -25.17
CA SER A 585 -18.81 3.26 -25.52
C SER A 585 -17.93 3.78 -24.38
N GLN A 586 -18.40 3.73 -23.12
CA GLN A 586 -17.56 4.06 -21.95
C GLN A 586 -16.38 3.09 -21.76
N GLN A 587 -16.57 1.79 -22.02
CA GLN A 587 -15.47 0.82 -22.02
C GLN A 587 -14.48 1.07 -23.17
N TRP A 588 -14.95 1.54 -24.33
CA TRP A 588 -14.11 1.98 -25.44
C TRP A 588 -13.32 3.25 -25.12
N LEU A 589 -13.97 4.25 -24.51
CA LEU A 589 -13.32 5.48 -24.04
C LEU A 589 -12.21 5.18 -23.03
N ARG A 590 -12.43 4.24 -22.10
CA ARG A 590 -11.39 3.76 -21.15
C ARG A 590 -10.25 2.96 -21.80
N ARG A 591 -10.36 2.59 -23.09
CA ARG A 591 -9.30 1.94 -23.87
C ARG A 591 -8.53 2.90 -24.78
N ILE A 592 -8.97 4.16 -24.89
CA ILE A 592 -8.17 5.21 -25.53
C ILE A 592 -7.02 5.52 -24.58
N PRO A 593 -5.74 5.39 -25.00
CA PRO A 593 -4.63 5.77 -24.15
C PRO A 593 -4.68 7.27 -23.85
N ASP A 594 -4.57 7.66 -22.58
CA ASP A 594 -4.39 9.06 -22.21
C ASP A 594 -3.08 9.57 -22.81
N ASP A 595 -3.16 10.61 -23.64
CA ASP A 595 -2.03 11.38 -24.14
C ASP A 595 -1.91 12.72 -23.37
N PRO A 596 -1.29 12.71 -22.17
CA PRO A 596 -1.02 13.95 -21.44
C PRO A 596 -0.09 14.88 -22.23
N GLY A 597 0.77 14.35 -23.10
CA GLY A 597 1.69 15.15 -23.92
C GLY A 597 0.95 16.03 -24.93
N GLY A 598 -0.01 15.47 -25.67
CA GLY A 598 -0.87 16.19 -26.60
C GLY A 598 -1.81 17.19 -25.92
N LEU A 599 -2.33 16.85 -24.73
CA LEU A 599 -3.12 17.77 -23.91
C LEU A 599 -2.28 18.94 -23.39
N LEU A 600 -1.10 18.68 -22.80
CA LEU A 600 -0.17 19.70 -22.33
C LEU A 600 0.31 20.60 -23.48
N LYS A 601 0.62 20.03 -24.65
CA LYS A 601 0.98 20.79 -25.86
C LYS A 601 -0.11 21.76 -26.28
N ARG A 602 -1.39 21.33 -26.29
CA ARG A 602 -2.54 22.21 -26.58
C ARG A 602 -2.74 23.27 -25.49
N LYS A 603 -2.60 22.92 -24.21
CA LYS A 603 -2.63 23.85 -23.06
C LYS A 603 -1.58 24.95 -23.20
N PHE A 604 -0.32 24.61 -23.49
CA PHE A 604 0.76 25.58 -23.67
C PHE A 604 0.54 26.48 -24.89
N GLN A 605 0.09 25.92 -26.03
CA GLN A 605 -0.28 26.70 -27.22
C GLN A 605 -1.47 27.65 -27.00
N TYR A 606 -2.36 27.33 -26.06
CA TYR A 606 -3.46 28.22 -25.66
C TYR A 606 -2.98 29.33 -24.71
N GLN A 607 -2.25 28.97 -23.65
CA GLN A 607 -1.70 29.92 -22.67
C GLN A 607 -0.73 30.93 -23.31
N TYR A 608 0.11 30.48 -24.26
CA TYR A 608 1.02 31.34 -25.00
C TYR A 608 0.29 32.40 -25.84
N ARG A 609 -0.85 32.04 -26.46
CA ARG A 609 -1.67 33.00 -27.22
C ARG A 609 -2.31 34.05 -26.31
N GLN A 610 -2.88 33.64 -25.17
CA GLN A 610 -3.42 34.59 -24.18
C GLN A 610 -2.35 35.56 -23.66
N GLN A 611 -1.13 35.07 -23.38
CA GLN A 611 -0.01 35.93 -22.98
C GLN A 611 0.38 36.94 -24.09
N GLY A 612 0.37 36.50 -25.35
CA GLY A 612 0.58 37.36 -26.52
C GLY A 612 -0.49 38.45 -26.65
N GLU A 613 -1.76 38.08 -26.52
CA GLU A 613 -2.91 39.00 -26.58
C GLU A 613 -2.88 40.04 -25.44
N GLN A 614 -2.59 39.61 -24.21
CA GLN A 614 -2.44 40.51 -23.05
C GLN A 614 -1.24 41.46 -23.17
N SER A 615 -0.17 41.05 -23.86
CA SER A 615 0.97 41.90 -24.15
C SER A 615 0.65 42.91 -25.26
N GLY A 616 0.01 42.46 -26.34
CA GLY A 616 -0.45 43.32 -27.44
C GLY A 616 -1.47 44.37 -27.00
N ASN A 617 -2.38 44.04 -26.09
CA ASN A 617 -3.39 44.98 -25.58
C ASN A 617 -2.84 46.04 -24.60
N LYS A 618 -1.53 46.00 -24.27
CA LYS A 618 -0.81 47.14 -23.66
C LYS A 618 -0.17 48.07 -24.70
N GLY A 619 -0.29 47.76 -25.98
CA GLY A 619 0.45 48.37 -27.09
C GLY A 619 -0.32 49.33 -28.00
N THR A 620 -1.64 49.49 -27.85
CA THR A 620 -2.42 50.51 -28.60
C THR A 620 -3.67 50.96 -27.85
N GLN A 621 -3.58 52.08 -27.13
CA GLN A 621 -4.70 53.03 -27.01
C GLN A 621 -4.20 54.42 -27.41
N THR A 622 -4.51 54.80 -28.64
CA THR A 622 -4.35 56.15 -29.17
C THR A 622 -5.62 56.52 -29.93
N TRP A 623 -6.59 57.06 -29.18
CA TRP A 623 -7.96 57.43 -29.56
C TRP A 623 -8.91 56.24 -29.74
#